data_AF-T1GLW4-F1
#
_entry.id   AF-T1GLW4-F1
#
_cell.length_a   1.000
_cell.length_b   1.000
_cell.length_c   1.000
_cell.angle_alpha   90.00
_cell.angle_beta   90.00
_cell.angle_gamma   90.00
#
_symmetry.space_group_name_H-M   'P 1'
#
loop_
_entity.id
_entity.type
_entity.pdbx_description
1 polymer ?
#
loop_
_entity_poly.entity_id
_entity_poly.type
_entity_poly.pdbx_seq_one_letter_code
_entity_poly.pdbx_strand_id
1 'polypeptide(L)'
;MDAVVAFGNAHLMQKSQNKLAVIACHHSATEFLYPTTGKMEVRQIDGQYEIFTLVEKTVKHRLAELINSASRIVQPCESLLAGSIAMALSYIARVNRNKSAGGRLASRIFIMSGSNECASQYMTYMNVFFTAQKQGVTIDVCALDKSLSLLQQGCDITGGQYLRLPQMDGILQYLLWVFLPDHHTRDKLVLPPASKVDYRAACFCHRELIDIGYVCSVCLSIFCKFTPICGTCQTVFKNTAPLREKKKKLLK
;
A
#
# COMPACT_ATOMS: atom_id res chain seq x y z
N MET A 1 -13.82 -5.71 12.80
CA MET A 1 -12.68 -6.66 12.87
C MET A 1 -13.10 -8.09 12.56
N ASP A 2 -14.24 -8.57 13.07
CA ASP A 2 -14.70 -9.94 12.78
C ASP A 2 -14.87 -10.22 11.28
N ALA A 3 -15.33 -9.23 10.50
CA ALA A 3 -15.37 -9.36 9.03
C ALA A 3 -14.00 -9.61 8.38
N VAL A 4 -12.92 -9.01 8.91
CA VAL A 4 -11.55 -9.21 8.41
C VAL A 4 -11.02 -10.59 8.78
N VAL A 5 -11.34 -11.06 9.99
CA VAL A 5 -11.00 -12.43 10.44
C VAL A 5 -11.76 -13.46 9.59
N ALA A 6 -13.06 -13.24 9.36
CA ALA A 6 -13.87 -14.07 8.47
C ALA A 6 -13.31 -14.09 7.04
N PHE A 7 -12.86 -12.95 6.52
CA PHE A 7 -12.19 -12.87 5.23
C PHE A 7 -10.86 -13.66 5.20
N GLY A 8 -10.03 -13.54 6.24
CA GLY A 8 -8.81 -14.32 6.38
C GLY A 8 -9.08 -15.84 6.43
N ASN A 9 -10.10 -16.25 7.18
CA ASN A 9 -10.54 -17.64 7.25
C ASN A 9 -11.06 -18.13 5.89
N ALA A 10 -11.86 -17.32 5.19
CA ALA A 10 -12.33 -17.64 3.84
C ALA A 10 -11.16 -17.85 2.86
N HIS A 11 -10.09 -17.04 2.96
CA HIS A 11 -8.88 -17.25 2.16
C HIS A 11 -8.19 -18.57 2.50
N LEU A 12 -8.06 -18.91 3.78
CA LEU A 12 -7.48 -20.20 4.20
C LEU A 12 -8.33 -21.40 3.76
N MET A 13 -9.66 -21.24 3.68
CA MET A 13 -10.58 -22.29 3.22
C MET A 13 -10.45 -22.61 1.73
N GLN A 14 -10.00 -21.67 0.89
CA GLN A 14 -9.93 -21.90 -0.57
C GLN A 14 -8.91 -22.97 -0.97
N LYS A 15 -7.74 -23.00 -0.32
CA LYS A 15 -6.68 -23.98 -0.60
C LYS A 15 -5.94 -24.29 0.69
N SER A 16 -5.65 -25.57 0.93
CA SER A 16 -4.89 -26.04 2.10
C SER A 16 -3.45 -25.50 2.18
N GLN A 17 -2.87 -25.06 1.06
CA GLN A 17 -1.53 -24.48 0.99
C GLN A 17 -1.51 -22.96 1.22
N ASN A 18 -2.67 -22.32 1.37
CA ASN A 18 -2.74 -20.88 1.60
C ASN A 18 -2.14 -20.54 2.97
N LYS A 19 -1.41 -19.43 3.01
CA LYS A 19 -0.80 -18.90 4.22
C LYS A 19 -1.32 -17.50 4.45
N LEU A 20 -1.59 -17.18 5.70
CA LEU A 20 -2.05 -15.86 6.11
C LEU A 20 -0.98 -15.18 6.96
N ALA A 21 -0.82 -13.88 6.78
CA ALA A 21 -0.08 -13.02 7.69
C ALA A 21 -0.91 -11.75 7.91
N VAL A 22 -1.01 -11.32 9.16
CA VAL A 22 -1.79 -10.15 9.57
C VAL A 22 -0.85 -9.19 10.29
N ILE A 23 -0.78 -7.96 9.78
CA ILE A 23 0.04 -6.88 10.34
C ILE A 23 -0.91 -5.78 10.81
N ALA A 24 -0.70 -5.28 12.02
CA ALA A 24 -1.32 -4.08 12.50
C ALA A 24 -0.41 -2.88 12.28
N CYS A 25 -1.00 -1.78 11.83
CA CYS A 25 -0.33 -0.49 11.75
C CYS A 25 -0.89 0.43 12.81
N HIS A 26 -0.01 0.96 13.66
CA HIS A 26 -0.31 2.04 14.59
C HIS A 26 0.51 3.29 14.21
N HIS A 27 0.26 4.42 14.86
CA HIS A 27 1.04 5.64 14.62
C HIS A 27 2.47 5.56 15.18
N SER A 28 2.69 4.73 16.20
CA SER A 28 3.98 4.59 16.89
C SER A 28 4.79 3.40 16.41
N ALA A 29 4.12 2.32 15.97
CA ALA A 29 4.77 1.07 15.62
C ALA A 29 3.94 0.26 14.62
N THR A 30 4.62 -0.69 13.98
CA THR A 30 4.01 -1.69 13.10
C THR A 30 4.35 -3.07 13.65
N GLU A 31 3.34 -3.90 13.88
CA GLU A 31 3.51 -5.18 14.57
C GLU A 31 2.77 -6.31 13.84
N PHE A 32 3.34 -7.51 13.85
CA PHE A 32 2.67 -8.71 13.36
C PHE A 32 1.66 -9.20 14.39
N LEU A 33 0.38 -9.22 14.02
CA LEU A 33 -0.67 -9.91 14.79
C LEU A 33 -0.61 -11.42 14.56
N TYR A 34 -0.28 -11.84 13.35
CA TYR A 34 -0.12 -13.23 12.96
C TYR A 34 0.91 -13.33 11.83
N PRO A 35 1.84 -14.30 11.81
CA PRO A 35 2.04 -15.41 12.74
C PRO A 35 2.79 -15.02 14.02
N THR A 36 2.40 -15.62 15.15
CA THR A 36 3.06 -15.41 16.45
C THR A 36 4.21 -16.40 16.65
N THR A 37 5.30 -15.95 17.27
CA THR A 37 6.46 -16.78 17.62
C THR A 37 6.18 -17.71 18.81
N GLY A 38 5.23 -17.34 19.68
CA GLY A 38 4.71 -18.18 20.76
C GLY A 38 3.58 -19.11 20.30
N LYS A 39 3.67 -20.40 20.63
CA LYS A 39 2.59 -21.37 20.41
C LYS A 39 1.49 -21.11 21.44
N MET A 40 0.38 -20.53 21.01
CA MET A 40 -0.87 -20.62 21.77
C MET A 40 -1.50 -21.98 21.46
N GLU A 41 -1.53 -22.88 22.44
CA GLU A 41 -2.27 -24.14 22.30
C GLU A 41 -3.76 -23.85 22.43
N VAL A 42 -4.48 -23.90 21.31
CA VAL A 42 -5.92 -23.69 21.29
C VAL A 42 -6.60 -25.05 21.20
N ARG A 43 -7.27 -25.45 22.29
CA ARG A 43 -8.14 -26.63 22.25
C ARG A 43 -9.30 -26.37 21.29
N GLN A 44 -9.59 -27.37 20.46
CA GLN A 44 -10.71 -27.35 19.53
C GLN A 44 -12.02 -27.24 20.30
N ILE A 45 -12.77 -26.18 20.04
CA ILE A 45 -14.12 -25.99 20.54
C ILE A 45 -14.99 -26.00 19.28
N ASP A 46 -16.01 -26.86 19.25
CA ASP A 46 -17.09 -26.83 18.25
C ASP A 46 -16.80 -27.38 16.83
N GLY A 47 -15.87 -28.33 16.67
CA GLY A 47 -15.64 -29.02 15.38
C GLY A 47 -15.07 -28.14 14.25
N GLN A 48 -14.87 -26.85 14.51
CA GLN A 48 -14.20 -25.92 13.61
C GLN A 48 -12.73 -26.31 13.43
N TYR A 49 -12.18 -25.94 12.27
CA TYR A 49 -10.77 -26.19 11.95
C TYR A 49 -9.87 -25.41 12.90
N GLU A 50 -8.94 -26.10 13.59
CA GLU A 50 -8.12 -25.55 14.67
C GLU A 50 -7.36 -24.28 14.25
N ILE A 51 -6.89 -24.23 13.00
CA ILE A 51 -6.15 -23.07 12.47
C ILE A 51 -7.03 -21.80 12.46
N PHE A 52 -8.33 -21.92 12.19
CA PHE A 52 -9.23 -20.75 12.15
C PHE A 52 -9.45 -20.17 13.54
N THR A 53 -9.72 -21.04 14.52
CA THR A 53 -9.87 -20.62 15.92
C THR A 53 -8.55 -20.05 16.46
N LEU A 54 -7.41 -20.62 16.06
CA LEU A 54 -6.09 -20.10 16.42
C LEU A 54 -5.87 -18.68 15.87
N VAL A 55 -6.07 -18.48 14.57
CA VAL A 55 -5.92 -17.18 13.91
C VAL A 55 -6.84 -16.15 14.58
N GLU A 56 -8.11 -16.48 14.79
CA GLU A 56 -9.07 -15.57 15.41
C GLU A 56 -8.66 -15.17 16.84
N LYS A 57 -8.32 -16.14 17.68
CA LYS A 57 -7.92 -15.88 19.08
C LYS A 57 -6.63 -15.07 19.14
N THR A 58 -5.62 -15.42 18.34
CA THR A 58 -4.34 -14.71 18.32
C THR A 58 -4.50 -13.28 17.83
N VAL A 59 -5.25 -13.05 16.74
CA VAL A 59 -5.49 -11.70 16.20
C VAL A 59 -6.26 -10.85 17.21
N LYS A 60 -7.33 -11.37 17.83
CA LYS A 60 -8.11 -10.64 18.83
C LYS A 60 -7.29 -10.30 20.07
N HIS A 61 -6.51 -11.26 20.58
CA HIS A 61 -5.68 -11.07 21.76
C HIS A 61 -4.60 -10.01 21.52
N ARG A 62 -3.83 -10.13 20.43
CA ARG A 62 -2.75 -9.18 20.09
C ARG A 62 -3.29 -7.80 19.75
N LEU A 63 -4.45 -7.73 19.10
CA LEU A 63 -5.09 -6.44 18.87
C LEU A 63 -5.52 -5.78 20.18
N ALA A 64 -6.06 -6.54 21.15
CA ALA A 64 -6.41 -6.00 22.45
C ALA A 64 -5.17 -5.49 23.20
N GLU A 65 -4.04 -6.23 23.16
CA GLU A 65 -2.76 -5.77 23.71
C GLU A 65 -2.26 -4.49 23.02
N LEU A 66 -2.36 -4.41 21.69
CA LEU A 66 -1.97 -3.23 20.92
C LEU A 66 -2.83 -2.01 21.28
N ILE A 67 -4.15 -2.19 21.44
CA ILE A 67 -5.06 -1.11 21.83
C ILE A 67 -4.78 -0.64 23.26
N ASN A 68 -4.46 -1.57 24.17
CA ASN A 68 -4.14 -1.23 25.56
C ASN A 68 -2.77 -0.55 25.72
N SER A 69 -1.81 -0.91 24.86
CA SER A 69 -0.48 -0.29 24.84
C SER A 69 -0.41 1.00 24.04
N ALA A 70 -1.40 1.26 23.18
CA ALA A 70 -1.48 2.48 22.40
C ALA A 70 -1.59 3.71 23.31
N SER A 71 -0.65 4.64 23.16
CA SER A 71 -0.73 5.94 23.82
C SER A 71 -1.94 6.70 23.27
N ARG A 72 -2.65 7.42 24.16
CA ARG A 72 -3.77 8.26 23.72
C ARG A 72 -3.24 9.33 22.78
N ILE A 73 -3.86 9.43 21.61
CA ILE A 73 -3.48 10.35 20.55
C ILE A 73 -3.76 11.79 21.03
N VAL A 74 -2.71 12.55 21.34
CA VAL A 74 -2.81 13.98 21.71
C VAL A 74 -2.73 14.89 20.48
N GLN A 75 -2.17 14.41 19.36
CA GLN A 75 -2.07 15.11 18.08
C GLN A 75 -2.34 14.17 16.90
N PRO A 76 -2.84 14.67 15.76
CA PRO A 76 -3.01 13.86 14.56
C PRO A 76 -1.66 13.35 14.07
N CYS A 77 -1.32 12.10 14.43
CA CYS A 77 -0.10 11.45 13.98
C CYS A 77 -0.32 10.74 12.65
N GLU A 78 0.72 10.73 11.82
CA GLU A 78 0.73 10.03 10.55
C GLU A 78 0.72 8.51 10.76
N SER A 79 0.02 7.78 9.91
CA SER A 79 0.08 6.32 9.90
C SER A 79 1.39 5.83 9.29
N LEU A 80 2.06 4.86 9.92
CA LEU A 80 3.28 4.23 9.43
C LEU A 80 3.02 3.13 8.37
N LEU A 81 1.99 3.30 7.54
CA LEU A 81 1.52 2.25 6.64
C LEU A 81 2.57 1.89 5.56
N ALA A 82 3.34 2.86 5.08
CA ALA A 82 4.47 2.57 4.17
C ALA A 82 5.50 1.59 4.80
N GLY A 83 5.75 1.73 6.11
CA GLY A 83 6.60 0.81 6.88
C GLY A 83 5.98 -0.58 7.00
N SER A 84 4.66 -0.68 7.25
CA SER A 84 3.94 -1.96 7.29
C SER A 84 4.01 -2.71 5.95
N ILE A 85 3.86 -2.00 4.83
CA ILE A 85 3.93 -2.62 3.50
C ILE A 85 5.36 -3.10 3.22
N ALA A 86 6.39 -2.32 3.57
CA ALA A 86 7.79 -2.77 3.45
C ALA A 86 8.08 -4.01 4.31
N MET A 87 7.52 -4.07 5.53
CA MET A 87 7.60 -5.23 6.41
C MET A 87 6.88 -6.45 5.80
N ALA A 88 5.71 -6.27 5.20
CA ALA A 88 4.99 -7.33 4.49
C ALA A 88 5.80 -7.86 3.29
N LEU A 89 6.36 -6.97 2.47
CA LEU A 89 7.19 -7.34 1.32
C LEU A 89 8.44 -8.10 1.72
N SER A 90 9.14 -7.66 2.76
CA SER A 90 10.31 -8.38 3.28
C SER A 90 9.94 -9.75 3.85
N TYR A 91 8.79 -9.87 4.52
CA TYR A 91 8.27 -11.15 5.00
C TYR A 91 7.96 -12.11 3.83
N ILE A 92 7.30 -11.61 2.78
CA ILE A 92 7.00 -12.39 1.57
C ILE A 92 8.29 -12.86 0.90
N ALA A 93 9.28 -11.97 0.75
CA ALA A 93 10.57 -12.31 0.18
C ALA A 93 11.28 -13.41 0.99
N ARG A 94 11.23 -13.33 2.33
CA ARG A 94 11.77 -14.37 3.22
C ARG A 94 11.06 -15.71 3.04
N VAL A 95 9.73 -15.71 2.99
CA VAL A 95 8.93 -16.94 2.79
C VAL A 95 9.22 -17.56 1.43
N ASN A 96 9.35 -16.74 0.38
CA ASN A 96 9.68 -17.22 -0.96
C ASN A 96 11.09 -17.83 -1.02
N ARG A 97 12.06 -17.28 -0.29
CA ARG A 97 13.42 -17.84 -0.19
C ARG A 97 13.48 -19.17 0.58
N ASN A 98 12.66 -19.34 1.60
CA ASN A 98 12.64 -20.55 2.44
C ASN A 98 11.89 -21.74 1.81
N LYS A 99 11.24 -21.55 0.67
CA LYS A 99 10.51 -22.62 -0.02
C LYS A 99 11.45 -23.53 -0.81
N SER A 100 11.08 -24.80 -0.92
CA SER A 100 11.73 -25.78 -1.80
C SER A 100 11.65 -25.32 -3.26
N ALA A 101 12.74 -25.54 -4.00
CA ALA A 101 12.87 -25.15 -5.41
C ALA A 101 11.74 -25.77 -6.26
N GLY A 102 10.81 -24.94 -6.73
CA GLY A 102 9.68 -25.34 -7.57
C GLY A 102 8.32 -24.76 -7.16
N GLY A 103 8.15 -24.34 -5.90
CA GLY A 103 6.89 -23.78 -5.42
C GLY A 103 6.80 -22.25 -5.59
N ARG A 104 6.12 -21.74 -6.62
CA ARG A 104 5.77 -20.30 -6.70
C ARG A 104 4.65 -19.99 -5.70
N LEU A 105 4.87 -19.07 -4.74
CA LEU A 105 3.77 -18.47 -3.98
C LEU A 105 3.17 -17.36 -4.85
N ALA A 106 1.87 -17.43 -5.10
CA ALA A 106 1.13 -16.23 -5.51
C ALA A 106 0.94 -15.37 -4.25
N SER A 107 1.74 -14.32 -4.12
CA SER A 107 1.68 -13.40 -3.00
C SER A 107 0.79 -12.21 -3.34
N ARG A 108 -0.07 -11.82 -2.41
CA ARG A 108 -0.92 -10.64 -2.51
C ARG A 108 -0.93 -9.92 -1.17
N ILE A 109 -0.94 -8.60 -1.22
CA ILE A 109 -1.11 -7.76 -0.04
C ILE A 109 -2.49 -7.13 -0.11
N PHE A 110 -3.27 -7.28 0.95
CA PHE A 110 -4.54 -6.58 1.14
C PHE A 110 -4.37 -5.54 2.25
N ILE A 111 -4.73 -4.30 1.94
CA ILE A 111 -4.65 -3.16 2.86
C ILE A 111 -6.06 -2.68 3.13
N MET A 112 -6.44 -2.63 4.41
CA MET A 112 -7.64 -1.95 4.85
C MET A 112 -7.23 -0.68 5.58
N SER A 113 -7.56 0.48 5.02
CA SER A 113 -7.18 1.77 5.60
C SER A 113 -8.42 2.58 5.99
N GLY A 114 -8.40 3.07 7.23
CA GLY A 114 -9.25 4.17 7.70
C GLY A 114 -8.46 5.42 8.06
N SER A 115 -7.13 5.41 7.87
CA SER A 115 -6.26 6.55 8.18
C SER A 115 -6.17 7.51 6.99
N ASN A 116 -5.81 8.76 7.28
CA ASN A 116 -5.50 9.74 6.25
C ASN A 116 -4.09 9.49 5.71
N GLU A 117 -3.91 9.76 4.42
CA GLU A 117 -2.59 9.87 3.80
C GLU A 117 -1.98 11.24 4.10
N CYS A 118 -0.65 11.28 4.27
CA CYS A 118 0.11 12.52 4.32
C CYS A 118 1.05 12.62 3.12
N ALA A 119 1.12 13.81 2.51
CA ALA A 119 1.99 14.09 1.37
C ALA A 119 3.48 13.95 1.72
N SER A 120 3.85 14.05 3.01
CA SER A 120 5.21 13.86 3.51
C SER A 120 5.79 12.48 3.18
N GLN A 121 4.94 11.44 3.19
CA GLN A 121 5.34 10.04 3.01
C GLN A 121 5.27 9.57 1.56
N TYR A 122 4.91 10.44 0.61
CA TYR A 122 4.71 10.11 -0.80
C TYR A 122 5.88 9.29 -1.40
N MET A 123 7.12 9.72 -1.15
CA MET A 123 8.31 9.05 -1.67
C MET A 123 8.45 7.62 -1.13
N THR A 124 8.19 7.44 0.16
CA THR A 124 8.28 6.13 0.80
C THR A 124 7.24 5.18 0.23
N TYR A 125 5.99 5.63 0.04
CA TYR A 125 4.95 4.81 -0.61
C TYR A 125 5.33 4.43 -2.04
N MET A 126 5.78 5.40 -2.85
CA MET A 126 6.17 5.14 -4.24
C MET A 126 7.29 4.10 -4.33
N ASN A 127 8.33 4.23 -3.51
CA ASN A 127 9.43 3.24 -3.47
C ASN A 127 8.92 1.84 -3.13
N VAL A 128 7.96 1.75 -2.21
CA VAL A 128 7.34 0.48 -1.81
C VAL A 128 6.45 -0.09 -2.92
N PHE A 129 5.67 0.73 -3.62
CA PHE A 129 4.82 0.29 -4.73
C PHE A 129 5.65 -0.23 -5.92
N PHE A 130 6.72 0.49 -6.30
CA PHE A 130 7.63 0.02 -7.35
C PHE A 130 8.37 -1.25 -6.92
N THR A 131 8.71 -1.38 -5.64
CA THR A 131 9.31 -2.61 -5.11
C THR A 131 8.32 -3.78 -5.18
N ALA A 132 7.05 -3.56 -4.82
CA ALA A 132 6.00 -4.56 -4.91
C ALA A 132 5.77 -5.00 -6.37
N GLN A 133 5.71 -4.05 -7.29
CA GLN A 133 5.58 -4.31 -8.73
C GLN A 133 6.75 -5.17 -9.25
N LYS A 134 7.99 -4.84 -8.85
CA LYS A 134 9.18 -5.61 -9.22
C LYS A 134 9.17 -7.04 -8.66
N GLN A 135 8.60 -7.23 -7.46
CA GLN A 135 8.43 -8.56 -6.87
C GLN A 135 7.21 -9.32 -7.43
N GLY A 136 6.39 -8.70 -8.28
CA GLY A 136 5.16 -9.29 -8.81
C GLY A 136 4.07 -9.50 -7.75
N VAL A 137 4.04 -8.66 -6.72
CA VAL A 137 3.04 -8.72 -5.64
C VAL A 137 1.97 -7.65 -5.90
N THR A 138 0.72 -8.09 -6.06
CA THR A 138 -0.42 -7.18 -6.24
C THR A 138 -0.85 -6.59 -4.90
N ILE A 139 -1.12 -5.27 -4.86
CA ILE A 139 -1.62 -4.58 -3.68
C ILE A 139 -3.08 -4.18 -3.88
N ASP A 140 -3.95 -4.76 -3.07
CA ASP A 140 -5.37 -4.40 -3.04
C ASP A 140 -5.65 -3.50 -1.86
N VAL A 141 -6.47 -2.47 -2.07
CA VAL A 141 -6.79 -1.47 -1.04
C VAL A 141 -8.30 -1.33 -0.89
N CYS A 142 -8.74 -1.45 0.36
CA CYS A 142 -10.08 -1.12 0.81
C CYS A 142 -10.02 0.14 1.67
N ALA A 143 -10.60 1.23 1.18
CA ALA A 143 -10.70 2.48 1.91
C ALA A 143 -12.07 2.56 2.61
N LEU A 144 -12.05 2.74 3.93
CA LEU A 144 -13.25 2.72 4.75
C LEU A 144 -14.11 3.98 4.54
N ASP A 145 -13.52 5.17 4.57
CA ASP A 145 -14.30 6.41 4.55
C ASP A 145 -13.79 7.38 3.48
N LYS A 146 -12.49 7.69 3.50
CA LYS A 146 -11.88 8.70 2.61
C LYS A 146 -11.35 8.09 1.32
N SER A 147 -11.41 8.88 0.25
CA SER A 147 -10.66 8.59 -0.97
C SER A 147 -9.17 8.83 -0.73
N LEU A 148 -8.36 7.85 -1.08
CA LEU A 148 -6.93 7.81 -0.81
C LEU A 148 -6.19 7.79 -2.15
N SER A 149 -5.78 8.95 -2.64
CA SER A 149 -5.24 9.11 -4.00
C SER A 149 -3.89 8.43 -4.17
N LEU A 150 -3.06 8.39 -3.12
CA LEU A 150 -1.74 7.78 -3.21
C LEU A 150 -1.83 6.25 -3.25
N LEU A 151 -2.70 5.65 -2.42
CA LEU A 151 -2.99 4.23 -2.48
C LEU A 151 -3.72 3.83 -3.77
N GLN A 152 -4.55 4.70 -4.35
CA GLN A 152 -5.11 4.49 -5.69
C GLN A 152 -4.01 4.35 -6.75
N GLN A 153 -3.01 5.25 -6.74
CA GLN A 153 -1.83 5.13 -7.60
C GLN A 153 -1.08 3.81 -7.34
N GLY A 154 -0.91 3.42 -6.08
CA GLY A 154 -0.27 2.16 -5.71
C GLY A 154 -1.00 0.92 -6.25
N CYS A 155 -2.33 0.92 -6.22
CA CYS A 155 -3.13 -0.14 -6.82
C CYS A 155 -2.94 -0.21 -8.34
N ASP A 156 -2.97 0.92 -9.04
CA ASP A 156 -2.80 0.95 -10.50
C ASP A 156 -1.39 0.50 -10.93
N ILE A 157 -0.34 0.96 -10.23
CA ILE A 157 1.05 0.55 -10.48
C ILE A 157 1.24 -0.97 -10.29
N THR A 158 0.59 -1.56 -9.28
CA THR A 158 0.72 -2.99 -8.97
C THR A 158 -0.29 -3.87 -9.70
N GLY A 159 -1.26 -3.30 -10.42
CA GLY A 159 -2.37 -4.04 -11.04
C GLY A 159 -3.36 -4.64 -10.04
N GLY A 160 -3.49 -4.01 -8.86
CA GLY A 160 -4.45 -4.38 -7.82
C GLY A 160 -5.76 -3.60 -7.90
N GLN A 161 -6.70 -3.94 -7.03
CA GLN A 161 -8.01 -3.28 -6.97
C GLN A 161 -8.07 -2.27 -5.83
N TYR A 162 -8.55 -1.07 -6.14
CA TYR A 162 -8.96 -0.08 -5.16
C TYR A 162 -10.49 -0.07 -5.03
N LEU A 163 -11.00 -0.13 -3.80
CA LEU A 163 -12.42 0.08 -3.52
C LEU A 163 -12.57 1.04 -2.34
N ARG A 164 -13.35 2.10 -2.57
CA ARG A 164 -13.92 2.90 -1.48
C ARG A 164 -15.26 2.31 -1.09
N LEU A 165 -15.42 1.98 0.18
CA LEU A 165 -16.68 1.42 0.66
C LEU A 165 -17.75 2.52 0.76
N PRO A 166 -18.92 2.33 0.14
CA PRO A 166 -20.04 3.27 0.27
C PRO A 166 -20.78 3.11 1.60
N GLN A 167 -20.81 1.88 2.15
CA GLN A 167 -21.50 1.53 3.39
C GLN A 167 -20.66 0.55 4.20
N MET A 168 -20.57 0.78 5.51
CA MET A 168 -19.81 -0.06 6.45
C MET A 168 -20.52 -1.37 6.79
N ASP A 169 -21.86 -1.37 6.81
CA ASP A 169 -22.65 -2.54 7.25
C ASP A 169 -22.47 -3.75 6.33
N GLY A 170 -22.17 -3.51 5.04
CA GLY A 170 -21.93 -4.54 4.03
C GLY A 170 -20.45 -4.93 3.84
N ILE A 171 -19.53 -4.54 4.74
CA ILE A 171 -18.08 -4.68 4.50
C ILE A 171 -17.66 -6.12 4.14
N LEU A 172 -18.23 -7.13 4.80
CA LEU A 172 -17.90 -8.53 4.53
C LEU A 172 -18.28 -8.94 3.11
N GLN A 173 -19.41 -8.46 2.59
CA GLN A 173 -19.83 -8.75 1.22
C GLN A 173 -18.82 -8.19 0.22
N TYR A 174 -18.37 -6.95 0.41
CA TYR A 174 -17.34 -6.34 -0.44
C TYR A 174 -16.00 -7.08 -0.34
N LEU A 175 -15.58 -7.47 0.87
CA LEU A 175 -14.37 -8.27 1.09
C LEU A 175 -14.42 -9.60 0.33
N LEU A 176 -15.52 -10.34 0.44
CA LEU A 176 -15.67 -11.65 -0.17
C LEU A 176 -15.83 -11.60 -1.70
N TRP A 177 -16.55 -10.61 -2.24
CA TRP A 177 -16.77 -10.55 -3.70
C TRP A 177 -15.62 -9.93 -4.48
N VAL A 178 -15.01 -8.87 -3.94
CA VAL A 178 -14.01 -8.09 -4.68
C VAL A 178 -12.60 -8.59 -4.40
N PHE A 179 -12.27 -8.86 -3.13
CA PHE A 179 -10.88 -9.08 -2.71
C PHE A 179 -10.49 -10.55 -2.60
N LEU A 180 -11.45 -11.45 -2.36
CA LEU A 180 -11.22 -12.88 -2.19
C LEU A 180 -10.82 -13.63 -3.49
N PRO A 181 -11.33 -13.29 -4.69
CA PRO A 181 -10.98 -14.00 -5.92
C PRO A 181 -9.50 -13.86 -6.28
N ASP A 182 -8.89 -14.95 -6.75
CA ASP A 182 -7.52 -14.97 -7.26
C ASP A 182 -7.36 -14.11 -8.54
N HIS A 183 -6.15 -13.68 -8.86
CA HIS A 183 -5.87 -12.75 -9.95
C HIS A 183 -6.45 -13.23 -11.30
N HIS A 184 -6.28 -14.51 -11.63
CA HIS A 184 -6.83 -15.10 -12.86
C HIS A 184 -8.37 -15.15 -12.91
N THR A 185 -9.02 -15.21 -11.74
CA THR A 185 -10.48 -15.27 -11.66
C THR A 185 -11.09 -13.87 -11.79
N ARG A 186 -10.33 -12.82 -11.42
CA ARG A 186 -10.79 -11.42 -11.50
C ARG A 186 -11.09 -10.99 -12.92
N ASP A 187 -10.31 -11.42 -13.91
CA ASP A 187 -10.53 -11.08 -15.32
C ASP A 187 -11.87 -11.61 -15.87
N LYS A 188 -12.44 -12.63 -15.21
CA LYS A 188 -13.74 -13.21 -15.58
C LYS A 188 -14.91 -12.58 -14.82
N LEU A 189 -14.63 -11.80 -13.78
CA LEU A 189 -15.63 -11.17 -12.94
C LEU A 189 -15.83 -9.73 -13.40
N VAL A 190 -17.09 -9.28 -13.41
CA VAL A 190 -17.39 -7.87 -13.61
C VAL A 190 -17.12 -7.14 -12.30
N LEU A 191 -15.92 -6.61 -12.17
CA LEU A 191 -15.50 -5.82 -11.01
C LEU A 191 -15.91 -4.34 -11.16
N PRO A 192 -16.02 -3.59 -10.05
CA PRO A 192 -16.23 -2.15 -10.10
C PRO A 192 -15.15 -1.48 -10.97
N PRO A 193 -15.53 -0.53 -11.83
CA PRO A 193 -14.58 0.13 -12.72
C PRO A 193 -13.49 0.81 -11.91
N ALA A 194 -12.25 0.75 -12.40
CA ALA A 194 -11.13 1.43 -11.79
C ALA A 194 -11.42 2.95 -11.72
N SER A 195 -11.27 3.54 -10.54
CA SER A 195 -11.37 4.99 -10.37
C SER A 195 -10.26 5.68 -11.14
N LYS A 196 -10.58 6.79 -11.83
CA LYS A 196 -9.55 7.63 -12.47
C LYS A 196 -8.57 8.11 -11.41
N VAL A 197 -7.29 7.80 -11.63
CA VAL A 197 -6.20 8.17 -10.73
C VAL A 197 -5.55 9.46 -11.23
N ASP A 198 -5.37 10.42 -10.32
CA ASP A 198 -4.63 11.65 -10.61
C ASP A 198 -3.12 11.40 -10.52
N TYR A 199 -2.40 11.43 -11.64
CA TYR A 199 -0.94 11.23 -11.71
C TYR A 199 -0.11 12.51 -11.57
N ARG A 200 -0.71 13.58 -11.05
CA ARG A 200 -0.03 14.87 -10.90
C ARG A 200 1.16 14.74 -9.96
N ALA A 201 2.28 15.36 -10.32
CA ALA A 201 3.48 15.33 -9.51
C ALA A 201 3.36 16.29 -8.32
N ALA A 202 3.81 15.87 -7.15
CA ALA A 202 3.95 16.77 -6.00
C ALA A 202 5.27 17.55 -6.09
N CYS A 203 5.23 18.86 -5.91
CA CYS A 203 6.43 19.69 -5.89
C CYS A 203 7.23 19.46 -4.59
N PHE A 204 8.56 19.41 -4.67
CA PHE A 204 9.40 19.26 -3.48
C PHE A 204 9.43 20.51 -2.58
N CYS A 205 9.02 21.68 -3.10
CA CYS A 205 8.96 22.94 -2.33
C CYS A 205 7.84 22.94 -1.29
N HIS A 206 6.59 22.72 -1.74
CA HIS A 206 5.39 22.86 -0.90
C HIS A 206 4.66 21.54 -0.67
N ARG A 207 5.05 20.47 -1.38
CA ARG A 207 4.38 19.14 -1.37
C ARG A 207 2.95 19.17 -1.91
N GLU A 208 2.63 20.18 -2.71
CA GLU A 208 1.37 20.30 -3.42
C GLU A 208 1.46 19.71 -4.83
N LEU A 209 0.34 19.19 -5.31
CA LEU A 209 0.20 18.67 -6.67
C LEU A 209 0.23 19.80 -7.68
N ILE A 210 1.08 19.67 -8.71
CA ILE A 210 1.23 20.65 -9.78
C ILE A 210 1.04 19.98 -11.16
N ASP A 211 0.48 20.74 -12.10
CA ASP A 211 0.31 20.31 -13.49
C ASP A 211 1.55 20.61 -14.35
N ILE A 212 2.20 21.76 -14.08
CA ILE A 212 3.41 22.22 -14.78
C ILE A 212 4.49 22.47 -13.74
N GLY A 213 5.66 21.85 -13.92
CA GLY A 213 6.80 21.98 -13.02
C GLY A 213 8.13 21.97 -13.74
N TYR A 214 9.16 22.47 -13.05
CA TYR A 214 10.55 22.46 -13.51
C TYR A 214 11.27 21.26 -12.90
N VAL A 215 12.04 20.53 -13.70
CA VAL A 215 12.79 19.34 -13.25
C VAL A 215 14.27 19.66 -13.18
N CYS A 216 14.92 19.31 -12.07
CA CYS A 216 16.38 19.39 -11.97
C CYS A 216 17.03 18.32 -12.86
N SER A 217 17.98 18.72 -13.72
CA SER A 217 18.72 17.79 -14.59
C SER A 217 19.65 16.82 -13.85
N VAL A 218 19.94 17.07 -12.57
CA VAL A 218 20.87 16.26 -11.78
C VAL A 218 20.15 15.28 -10.86
N CYS A 219 19.20 15.75 -10.05
CA CYS A 219 18.50 14.92 -9.07
C CYS A 219 17.06 14.57 -9.45
N LEU A 220 16.56 15.01 -10.61
CA LEU A 220 15.18 14.81 -11.08
C LEU A 220 14.09 15.34 -10.13
N SER A 221 14.45 16.23 -9.19
CA SER A 221 13.48 16.85 -8.29
C SER A 221 12.60 17.85 -9.04
N ILE A 222 11.31 17.85 -8.72
CA ILE A 222 10.28 18.66 -9.38
C ILE A 222 9.95 19.90 -8.53
N PHE A 223 9.97 21.08 -9.15
CA PHE A 223 9.72 22.37 -8.51
C PHE A 223 8.55 23.13 -9.16
N CYS A 224 7.78 23.86 -8.35
CA CYS A 224 6.64 24.64 -8.82
C CYS A 224 7.04 25.94 -9.55
N LYS A 225 8.22 26.50 -9.22
CA LYS A 225 8.76 27.72 -9.82
C LYS A 225 10.22 27.50 -10.17
N PHE A 226 10.70 28.20 -11.20
CA PHE A 226 12.11 28.18 -11.54
C PHE A 226 12.92 28.87 -10.44
N THR A 227 13.91 28.16 -9.90
CA THR A 227 14.92 28.71 -9.00
C THR A 227 16.31 28.46 -9.59
N PRO A 228 17.24 29.43 -9.55
CA PRO A 228 18.57 29.27 -10.16
C PRO A 228 19.45 28.25 -9.42
N ILE A 229 19.07 27.87 -8.20
CA ILE A 229 19.73 26.86 -7.37
C ILE A 229 18.70 25.79 -7.04
N CYS A 230 19.09 24.52 -7.16
CA CYS A 230 18.25 23.40 -6.76
C CYS A 230 18.19 23.28 -5.22
N GLY A 231 16.98 23.33 -4.63
CA GLY A 231 16.82 23.19 -3.18
C GLY A 231 17.28 21.85 -2.61
N THR A 232 17.30 20.78 -3.41
CA THR A 232 17.68 19.42 -2.95
C THR A 232 19.17 19.11 -3.10
N CYS A 233 19.77 19.33 -4.28
CA CYS A 233 21.17 19.00 -4.55
C CYS A 233 22.12 20.21 -4.58
N GLN A 234 21.60 21.42 -4.36
CA GLN A 234 22.35 22.68 -4.35
C GLN A 234 23.12 23.00 -5.65
N THR A 235 22.79 22.31 -6.74
CA THR A 235 23.39 22.60 -8.05
C THR A 235 22.87 23.92 -8.60
N VAL A 236 23.78 24.70 -9.18
CA VAL A 236 23.46 25.98 -9.83
C VAL A 236 23.12 25.70 -11.29
N PHE A 237 21.92 26.07 -11.70
CA PHE A 237 21.51 25.97 -13.09
C PHE A 237 22.19 27.09 -13.88
N LYS A 238 23.05 26.70 -14.82
CA LYS A 238 23.56 27.64 -15.81
C LYS A 238 22.41 28.00 -16.73
N ASN A 239 21.87 29.22 -16.61
CA ASN A 239 20.94 29.75 -17.60
C ASN A 239 21.63 29.71 -18.96
N THR A 240 21.23 28.78 -19.82
CA THR A 240 21.53 28.91 -21.25
C THR A 240 20.81 30.17 -21.69
N ALA A 241 21.59 31.19 -22.04
CA ALA A 241 21.05 32.39 -22.68
C ALA A 241 20.11 31.95 -23.82
N PRO A 242 18.97 32.65 -24.02
CA PRO A 242 18.05 32.29 -25.09
C PRO A 242 18.83 32.13 -26.39
N LEU A 243 18.65 30.99 -27.06
CA LEU A 243 19.31 30.67 -28.32
C LEU A 243 19.14 31.88 -29.24
N ARG A 244 20.26 32.54 -29.54
CA ARG A 244 20.32 33.76 -30.34
C ARG A 244 19.55 33.49 -31.63
N GLU A 245 18.40 34.15 -31.82
CA GLU A 245 17.61 34.00 -33.04
C GLU A 245 18.54 34.23 -34.23
N LYS A 246 18.71 33.19 -35.06
CA LYS A 246 19.45 33.34 -36.32
C LYS A 246 18.67 34.35 -37.15
N LYS A 247 19.17 35.59 -37.24
CA LYS A 247 18.67 36.59 -38.18
C LYS A 247 18.53 35.91 -39.54
N LYS A 248 17.29 35.76 -40.02
CA LYS A 248 17.02 35.31 -41.39
C LYS A 248 17.78 36.27 -42.32
N LYS A 249 18.79 35.76 -43.02
CA LYS A 249 19.44 36.52 -44.09
C LYS A 249 18.37 36.79 -45.14
N LEU A 250 18.00 38.06 -45.31
CA LEU A 250 17.26 38.50 -46.49
C LEU A 250 18.12 38.17 -47.71
N LEU A 251 17.64 37.24 -48.53
CA LEU A 251 18.15 37.05 -49.88
C LEU A 251 17.77 38.31 -50.68
N LYS A 252 18.79 39.02 -51.16
CA LYS A 252 18.67 40.01 -52.24
C LYS A 252 18.91 39.32 -53.55
#